data_AF-A0A953JGR7-F1
#
_entry.id   AF-A0A953JGR7-F1
#
_cell.length_a   1.000
_cell.length_b   1.000
_cell.length_c   1.000
_cell.angle_alpha   90.00
_cell.angle_beta   90.00
_cell.angle_gamma   90.00
#
_symmetry.space_group_name_H-M   'P 1'
#
loop_
_entity.id
_entity.type
_entity.pdbx_description
1 polymer ?
#
loop_
_entity_poly.entity_id
_entity_poly.type
_entity_poly.pdbx_seq_one_letter_code
_entity_poly.pdbx_strand_id
1 'polypeptide(L)' 'LHCPCHASEFDPFAGGKVVGGPALRALPALPLGQDGNLLVVAGRFTSRIGHPQS' A
#
# COMPACT_ATOMS: atom_id res chain seq x y z
N LEU A 1 0.83 3.62 8.94
CA LEU A 1 0.35 2.22 8.86
C LEU A 1 1.40 1.32 9.50
N HIS A 2 1.01 0.36 10.34
CA HIS A 2 1.95 -0.44 11.13
C HIS A 2 1.69 -1.94 10.95
N CYS A 3 2.75 -2.71 10.70
CA CYS A 3 2.72 -4.18 10.61
C CYS A 3 3.21 -4.80 11.93
N PRO A 4 2.34 -5.51 12.68
CA PRO A 4 2.67 -5.96 14.04
C PRO A 4 3.66 -7.13 14.09
N CYS A 5 3.93 -7.82 12.98
CA CYS A 5 4.78 -9.00 13.00
C CYS A 5 6.26 -8.66 13.26
N HIS A 6 6.76 -7.58 12.64
CA HIS A 6 8.16 -7.18 12.73
C HIS A 6 8.32 -5.65 12.73
N ALA A 7 7.29 -4.93 13.22
CA ALA A 7 7.28 -3.47 13.38
C ALA A 7 7.66 -2.68 12.10
N SER A 8 7.17 -3.10 10.93
CA SER A 8 7.31 -2.27 9.72
C SER A 8 6.30 -1.14 9.74
N GLU A 9 6.76 0.07 9.40
CA GLU A 9 5.96 1.28 9.36
C GLU A 9 5.93 1.88 7.97
N PHE A 10 4.74 2.32 7.55
CA PHE A 10 4.51 2.94 6.25
C PHE A 10 3.73 4.24 6.39
N ASP A 11 4.16 5.28 5.68
CA ASP A 11 3.47 6.57 5.63
C ASP A 11 2.35 6.54 4.56
N PRO A 12 1.07 6.58 4.95
CA PRO A 12 -0.04 6.56 4.01
C PRO A 12 -0.15 7.85 3.17
N PHE A 13 0.37 8.97 3.67
CA PHE A 13 0.35 10.26 2.97
C PHE A 13 1.51 10.42 1.99
N ALA A 14 2.57 9.62 2.15
CA ALA A 14 3.69 9.52 1.22
C ALA A 14 3.64 8.24 0.38
N GLY A 15 2.45 7.87 -0.12
CA GLY A 15 2.28 6.77 -1.07
C GLY A 15 2.65 5.38 -0.51
N GLY A 16 2.48 5.17 0.79
CA GLY A 16 2.83 3.92 1.46
C GLY A 16 4.34 3.70 1.60
N LYS A 17 5.15 4.77 1.55
CA LYS A 17 6.61 4.74 1.74
C LYS A 17 6.96 4.05 3.06
N VAL A 18 7.97 3.17 3.04
CA VAL A 18 8.54 2.60 4.26
C VAL A 18 9.25 3.69 5.06
N VAL A 19 8.88 3.83 6.33
CA VAL A 19 9.50 4.78 7.27
C VAL A 19 10.11 4.09 8.48
N GLY A 20 9.91 2.77 8.64
CA GLY A 20 10.54 1.97 9.70
C GLY A 20 10.40 0.46 9.49
N GLY A 21 11.23 -0.31 10.19
CA GLY A 21 11.24 -1.77 10.19
C GLY A 21 11.81 -2.44 8.92
N PRO A 22 11.65 -3.77 8.77
CA PRO A 22 12.37 -4.58 7.78
C PRO A 22 11.78 -4.58 6.36
N ALA A 23 10.61 -3.96 6.12
CA ALA A 23 10.01 -3.94 4.79
C ALA A 23 10.89 -3.18 3.78
N LEU A 24 11.11 -3.76 2.59
CA LEU A 24 12.03 -3.19 1.59
C LEU A 24 11.35 -2.29 0.55
N ARG A 25 10.03 -2.29 0.48
CA ARG A 25 9.27 -1.64 -0.60
C ARG A 25 8.03 -0.95 -0.05
N ALA A 26 7.65 0.15 -0.70
CA ALA A 26 6.38 0.82 -0.44
C ALA A 26 5.19 -0.11 -0.73
N LEU A 27 4.08 0.13 -0.02
CA LEU A 27 2.84 -0.58 -0.28
C LEU A 27 2.25 -0.16 -1.64
N PRO A 28 1.80 -1.11 -2.49
CA PRO A 28 1.13 -0.75 -3.73
C PRO A 28 -0.20 -0.05 -3.45
N ALA A 29 -0.41 1.13 -4.05
CA ALA A 29 -1.68 1.83 -3.95
C ALA A 29 -2.72 1.20 -4.87
N LEU A 30 -3.97 1.11 -4.41
CA LEU A 30 -5.13 0.78 -5.25
C LEU A 30 -5.86 2.09 -5.60
N PRO A 31 -5.83 2.55 -6.86
CA PRO A 31 -6.55 3.74 -7.26
C PRO A 31 -8.05 3.58 -7.03
N LEU A 32 -8.65 4.57 -6.38
CA LEU A 32 -10.09 4.62 -6.11
C LEU A 32 -10.72 5.78 -6.88
N GLY A 33 -11.97 5.59 -7.30
CA GLY A 33 -12.82 6.60 -7.91
C GLY A 33 -14.19 6.60 -7.25
N GLN A 34 -15.10 7.44 -7.75
CA GLN A 34 -16.44 7.56 -7.21
C GLN A 34 -17.48 7.31 -8.29
N ASP A 35 -18.47 6.48 -7.99
CA ASP A 35 -19.66 6.25 -8.82
C ASP A 35 -20.90 6.60 -7.99
N GLY A 36 -21.47 7.77 -8.26
CA GLY A 36 -22.51 8.37 -7.40
C GLY A 36 -22.01 8.54 -5.96
N ASN A 37 -22.60 7.79 -5.03
CA ASN A 37 -22.24 7.81 -3.60
C ASN A 37 -21.37 6.60 -3.20
N LEU A 38 -20.91 5.81 -4.17
CA LEU A 38 -20.10 4.62 -3.93
C LEU A 38 -18.63 4.88 -4.27
N LEU A 39 -17.74 4.30 -3.47
CA LEU A 39 -16.32 4.22 -3.76
C LEU A 39 -16.05 2.99 -4.64
N VAL A 40 -15.42 3.19 -5.79
CA VAL A 40 -15.15 2.13 -6.77
C VAL A 40 -13.66 2.01 -7.06
N VAL A 41 -13.22 0.84 -7.53
CA VAL A 41 -11.84 0.64 -7.97
C VAL A 41 -11.65 1.29 -9.33
N ALA A 42 -10.70 2.23 -9.44
CA ALA A 42 -10.43 2.99 -10.65
C ALA A 42 -9.25 2.45 -11.47
N GLY A 43 -8.54 1.44 -10.96
CA GLY A 43 -7.39 0.88 -11.65
C GLY A 43 -6.78 -0.32 -10.93
N ARG A 44 -5.70 -0.83 -11.53
CA ARG A 44 -4.89 -1.90 -10.93
C ARG A 44 -3.98 -1.32 -9.84
N PHE A 45 -3.48 -2.18 -8.96
CA PHE A 45 -2.41 -1.80 -8.04
C PHE A 45 -1.21 -1.23 -8.78
N THR A 46 -0.57 -0.21 -8.20
CA THR A 46 0.59 0.48 -8.81
C THR A 46 1.85 -0.38 -8.90
N SER A 47 1.92 -1.48 -8.16
CA SER A 47 2.99 -2.48 -8.24
C SER A 47 2.54 -3.85 -7.70
N ARG A 48 3.42 -4.85 -7.75
CA ARG A 48 3.13 -6.22 -7.26
C ARG A 48 2.83 -6.23 -5.75
N ILE A 49 1.70 -6.84 -5.39
CA ILE A 49 1.25 -7.08 -4.01
C ILE A 49 2.04 -8.24 -3.39
N GLY A 50 2.26 -8.16 -2.07
CA GLY A 50 2.87 -9.23 -1.29
C GLY A 50 4.40 -9.21 -1.35
N HIS A 51 5.02 -10.14 -0.62
CA HIS A 51 6.47 -10.33 -0.64
C HIS A 51 6.93 -10.76 -2.05
N PRO A 52 8.05 -10.22 -2.59
CA PRO A 52 8.60 -10.75 -3.84
C PRO A 52 8.98 -12.21 -3.59
N GLN A 53 8.33 -13.13 -4.29
CA GLN A 53 8.82 -14.50 -4.33
C GLN A 53 9.90 -14.52 -5.41
N SER A 54 11.11 -14.94 -5.02
CA SER A 54 12.22 -15.21 -5.94
C SER A 54 11.86 -16.33 -6.91
#